data_AF-A0A4S9ZE29-F1
#
_entry.id   AF-A0A4S9ZE29-F1
#
_cell.length_a   1.000
_cell.length_b   1.000
_cell.length_c   1.000
_cell.angle_alpha   90.00
_cell.angle_beta   90.00
_cell.angle_gamma   90.00
#
_symmetry.space_group_name_H-M   'P 1'
#
loop_
_entity.id
_entity.type
_entity.pdbx_description
1 polymer ?
#
loop_
_entity_poly.entity_id
_entity_poly.type
_entity_poly.pdbx_seq_one_letter_code
_entity_poly.pdbx_strand_id
1 'polypeptide(L)'
;SIINKTKPPDYYDHSTVEKWAIPLCLGRAYAYLGNRKAIYYHFSEGHALMQDLGCHRTSTYASLDHVEAQLRKKAFWLTAITYTHVRPEDPWWDSLRDRLVFEEYQASELFPLILDDEYITRGALLEQPHTRPSLMVGFMALALINNCLVSIMRDPAVSLFSTTTDCGSDRDSLGACTCGRHIVPSPLAGLLRSRLSTLDRVVADLPLELGPHKPLGPSLDQARSLQYETMRLNLHITYRWVQSLLIERLISLSGIGSEDRADLWDMLQNVCAELLMFVKQMTQEVLVLHGTSLSYKIRQTAASLLGHPFLPGSAASNRAQEQIKAFADILASLDAIHAKS
;
A
#
# COMPACT_ATOMS: atom_id res chain seq x y z
N SER A 1 11.80 26.45 -0.25
CA SER A 1 10.84 26.15 -1.33
C SER A 1 9.96 27.38 -1.58
N ILE A 2 9.60 27.69 -2.83
CA ILE A 2 8.62 28.76 -3.19
C ILE A 2 7.32 28.57 -2.40
N ILE A 3 6.92 27.31 -2.18
CA ILE A 3 5.69 26.94 -1.49
C ILE A 3 5.69 27.36 -0.02
N ASN A 4 6.85 27.32 0.65
CA ASN A 4 6.95 27.83 2.02
C ASN A 4 6.90 29.37 2.08
N LYS A 5 7.23 30.06 0.98
CA LYS A 5 7.11 31.52 0.88
C LYS A 5 5.68 31.97 0.58
N THR A 6 4.83 31.08 0.07
CA THR A 6 3.41 31.36 -0.22
C THR A 6 2.48 30.99 0.93
N LYS A 7 3.00 30.38 2.01
CA LYS A 7 2.21 30.09 3.21
C LYS A 7 2.00 31.39 3.99
N PRO A 8 0.74 31.83 4.23
CA PRO A 8 0.49 32.97 5.09
C PRO A 8 0.91 32.68 6.55
N PRO A 9 1.10 33.71 7.40
CA PRO A 9 1.55 33.52 8.78
C PRO A 9 0.66 32.60 9.63
N ASP A 10 -0.63 32.57 9.35
CA ASP A 10 -1.69 31.78 10.02
C ASP A 10 -1.95 30.43 9.32
N TYR A 11 -1.07 30.02 8.39
CA TYR A 11 -1.31 28.82 7.57
C TYR A 11 -1.57 27.56 8.40
N TYR A 12 -0.93 27.42 9.56
CA TYR A 12 -1.08 26.25 10.43
C TYR A 12 -2.13 26.41 11.54
N ASP A 13 -2.81 27.56 11.63
CA ASP A 13 -3.80 27.82 12.68
C ASP A 13 -5.12 27.07 12.44
N HIS A 14 -5.41 26.74 11.18
CA HIS A 14 -6.61 26.02 10.78
C HIS A 14 -6.28 24.97 9.72
N SER A 15 -6.29 23.69 10.08
CA SER A 15 -6.08 22.62 9.11
C SER A 15 -7.31 22.41 8.23
N THR A 16 -7.07 22.17 6.94
CA THR A 16 -8.10 21.80 5.96
C THR A 16 -7.59 20.66 5.08
N VAL A 17 -8.48 19.91 4.44
CA VAL A 17 -8.07 18.83 3.53
C VAL A 17 -7.25 19.38 2.36
N GLU A 18 -7.54 20.59 1.88
CA GLU A 18 -6.74 21.24 0.83
C GLU A 18 -5.31 21.52 1.29
N LYS A 19 -5.15 22.03 2.53
CA LYS A 19 -3.81 22.23 3.11
C LYS A 19 -3.07 20.92 3.25
N TRP A 20 -3.75 19.83 3.60
CA TRP A 20 -3.18 18.48 3.63
C TRP A 20 -2.80 17.94 2.23
N ALA A 21 -3.61 18.22 1.20
CA ALA A 21 -3.39 17.70 -0.15
C ALA A 21 -2.12 18.26 -0.79
N ILE A 22 -1.76 19.52 -0.48
CA ILE A 22 -0.54 20.17 -1.00
C ILE A 22 0.74 19.36 -0.69
N PRO A 23 1.11 19.11 0.59
CA PRO A 23 2.27 18.31 0.92
C PRO A 23 2.16 16.86 0.42
N LEU A 24 0.96 16.26 0.36
CA LEU A 24 0.81 14.94 -0.24
C LEU A 24 1.23 14.94 -1.73
N CYS A 25 0.67 15.85 -2.53
CA CYS A 25 0.94 15.93 -3.96
C CYS A 25 2.42 16.23 -4.24
N LEU A 26 3.02 17.15 -3.48
CA LEU A 26 4.44 17.46 -3.58
C LEU A 26 5.32 16.27 -3.21
N GLY A 27 5.02 15.61 -2.09
CA GLY A 27 5.74 14.42 -1.67
C GLY A 27 5.66 13.31 -2.71
N ARG A 28 4.50 13.12 -3.36
CA ARG A 28 4.31 12.15 -4.45
C ARG A 28 5.10 12.53 -5.71
N ALA A 29 5.10 13.80 -6.10
CA ALA A 29 5.93 14.28 -7.21
C ALA A 29 7.43 14.02 -6.94
N TYR A 30 7.92 14.35 -5.74
CA TYR A 30 9.29 14.03 -5.35
C TYR A 30 9.56 12.52 -5.25
N ALA A 31 8.54 11.72 -4.90
CA ALA A 31 8.64 10.27 -4.94
C ALA A 31 8.82 9.74 -6.36
N TYR A 32 8.14 10.30 -7.35
CA TYR A 32 8.37 9.91 -8.74
C TYR A 32 9.78 10.26 -9.21
N LEU A 33 10.31 11.40 -8.76
CA LEU A 33 11.68 11.86 -9.04
C LEU A 33 12.78 11.18 -8.19
N GLY A 34 12.42 10.30 -7.26
CA GLY A 34 13.40 9.63 -6.39
C GLY A 34 14.06 10.53 -5.33
N ASN A 35 13.53 11.73 -5.05
CA ASN A 35 14.10 12.65 -4.07
C ASN A 35 13.64 12.32 -2.64
N ARG A 36 14.32 11.34 -2.03
CA ARG A 36 13.96 10.81 -0.70
C ARG A 36 13.87 11.84 0.41
N LYS A 37 14.78 12.82 0.44
CA LYS A 37 14.76 13.84 1.51
C LYS A 37 13.51 14.69 1.41
N ALA A 38 13.16 15.15 0.21
CA ALA A 38 11.96 15.96 -0.02
C ALA A 38 10.67 15.18 0.29
N ILE A 39 10.63 13.90 -0.08
CA ILE A 39 9.55 12.97 0.28
C ILE A 39 9.26 13.02 1.79
N TYR A 40 10.28 12.83 2.63
CA TYR A 40 10.09 12.78 4.08
C TYR A 40 9.58 14.10 4.65
N TYR A 41 10.11 15.25 4.20
CA TYR A 41 9.65 16.56 4.67
C TYR A 41 8.17 16.78 4.37
N HIS A 42 7.78 16.56 3.12
CA HIS A 42 6.41 16.79 2.69
C HIS A 42 5.43 15.80 3.33
N PHE A 43 5.76 14.52 3.41
CA PHE A 43 4.87 13.56 4.06
C PHE A 43 4.78 13.72 5.57
N SER A 44 5.80 14.27 6.23
CA SER A 44 5.71 14.60 7.66
C SER A 44 4.74 15.77 7.89
N GLU A 45 4.78 16.79 7.03
CA GLU A 45 3.82 17.89 7.07
C GLU A 45 2.39 17.41 6.79
N GLY A 46 2.20 16.61 5.74
CA GLY A 46 0.89 16.03 5.43
C GLY A 46 0.37 15.14 6.56
N HIS A 47 1.23 14.35 7.19
CA HIS A 47 0.84 13.54 8.34
C HIS A 47 0.34 14.39 9.52
N ALA A 48 1.04 15.47 9.86
CA ALA A 48 0.63 16.37 10.94
C ALA A 48 -0.74 17.01 10.67
N LEU A 49 -0.97 17.49 9.44
CA LEU A 49 -2.27 18.07 9.05
C LEU A 49 -3.40 17.03 9.07
N MET A 50 -3.12 15.78 8.67
CA MET A 50 -4.08 14.67 8.74
C MET A 50 -4.46 14.33 10.19
N GLN A 51 -3.48 14.37 11.10
CA GLN A 51 -3.72 14.16 12.53
C GLN A 51 -4.55 15.27 13.15
N ASP A 52 -4.25 16.53 12.83
CA ASP A 52 -5.00 17.68 13.33
C ASP A 52 -6.46 17.70 12.83
N LEU A 53 -6.68 17.31 11.57
CA LEU A 53 -8.01 17.07 11.01
C LEU A 53 -8.74 15.88 11.64
N GLY A 54 -8.06 15.05 12.44
CA GLY A 54 -8.66 13.87 13.04
C GLY A 54 -9.09 12.81 12.01
N CYS A 55 -8.49 12.76 10.82
CA CYS A 55 -8.89 11.82 9.76
C CYS A 55 -8.79 10.35 10.21
N HIS A 56 -7.92 10.06 11.18
CA HIS A 56 -7.69 8.75 11.78
C HIS A 56 -8.68 8.42 12.93
N ARG A 57 -9.62 9.33 13.26
CA ARG A 57 -10.56 9.20 14.37
C ARG A 57 -12.00 9.25 13.92
N THR A 58 -12.71 8.13 13.93
CA THR A 58 -14.13 8.01 13.55
C THR A 58 -15.03 8.94 14.35
N SER A 59 -14.69 9.21 15.63
CA SER A 59 -15.44 10.11 16.51
C SER A 59 -15.53 11.54 15.95
N THR A 60 -14.60 11.96 15.09
CA THR A 60 -14.60 13.29 14.47
C THR A 60 -15.55 13.42 13.28
N TYR A 61 -16.14 12.31 12.81
CA TYR A 61 -16.98 12.28 11.62
C TYR A 61 -18.45 12.59 11.89
N ALA A 62 -18.89 12.54 13.15
CA ALA A 62 -20.30 12.66 13.51
C ALA A 62 -20.96 13.98 13.05
N SER A 63 -20.18 15.06 12.95
CA SER A 63 -20.65 16.39 12.54
C SER A 63 -20.27 16.77 11.11
N LEU A 64 -19.63 15.88 10.36
CA LEU A 64 -19.14 16.19 9.01
C LEU A 64 -20.23 15.98 7.97
N ASP A 65 -20.24 16.83 6.95
CA ASP A 65 -21.02 16.57 5.74
C ASP A 65 -20.40 15.42 4.93
N HIS A 66 -21.14 14.85 3.98
CA HIS A 66 -20.68 13.68 3.25
C HIS A 66 -19.42 13.94 2.42
N VAL A 67 -19.22 15.15 1.90
CA VAL A 67 -18.02 15.50 1.11
C VAL A 67 -16.80 15.50 2.02
N GLU A 68 -16.87 16.23 3.13
CA GLU A 68 -15.77 16.33 4.09
C GLU A 68 -15.43 14.97 4.71
N ALA A 69 -16.46 14.16 5.04
CA ALA A 69 -16.27 12.80 5.52
C ALA A 69 -15.50 11.92 4.51
N GLN A 70 -15.88 11.93 3.23
CA GLN A 70 -15.18 11.12 2.22
C GLN A 70 -13.78 11.65 1.92
N LEU A 71 -13.59 12.98 1.94
CA LEU A 71 -12.28 13.60 1.79
C LEU A 71 -11.32 13.19 2.91
N ARG A 72 -11.75 13.19 4.18
CA ARG A 72 -10.90 12.75 5.30
C ARG A 72 -10.57 11.26 5.25
N LYS A 73 -11.50 10.41 4.85
CA LYS A 73 -11.26 8.97 4.63
C LYS A 73 -10.22 8.72 3.54
N LYS A 74 -10.34 9.42 2.40
CA LYS A 74 -9.32 9.38 1.33
C LYS A 74 -7.99 9.91 1.83
N ALA A 75 -7.99 11.00 2.60
CA ALA A 75 -6.78 11.60 3.15
C ALA A 75 -6.02 10.66 4.09
N PHE A 76 -6.77 9.98 4.95
CA PHE A 76 -6.24 8.93 5.81
C PHE A 76 -5.57 7.82 5.01
N TRP A 77 -6.28 7.18 4.07
CA TRP A 77 -5.73 6.07 3.29
C TRP A 77 -4.59 6.49 2.36
N LEU A 78 -4.68 7.65 1.71
CA LEU A 78 -3.59 8.17 0.90
C LEU A 78 -2.33 8.40 1.74
N THR A 79 -2.46 8.96 2.95
CA THR A 79 -1.34 9.16 3.87
C THR A 79 -0.75 7.82 4.31
N ALA A 80 -1.60 6.88 4.75
CA ALA A 80 -1.20 5.55 5.20
C ALA A 80 -0.46 4.74 4.11
N ILE A 81 -1.03 4.65 2.90
CA ILE A 81 -0.44 3.97 1.75
C ILE A 81 0.92 4.59 1.42
N THR A 82 0.97 5.91 1.38
CA THR A 82 2.21 6.64 1.08
C THR A 82 3.31 6.31 2.07
N TYR A 83 3.00 6.39 3.36
CA TYR A 83 3.94 6.14 4.44
C TYR A 83 4.49 4.70 4.40
N THR A 84 3.60 3.74 4.11
CA THR A 84 3.94 2.33 3.91
C THR A 84 4.89 2.14 2.72
N HIS A 85 4.71 2.90 1.63
CA HIS A 85 5.47 2.71 0.38
C HIS A 85 6.85 3.40 0.37
N VAL A 86 7.12 4.39 1.23
CA VAL A 86 8.38 5.18 1.21
C VAL A 86 9.42 4.73 2.22
N ARG A 87 9.07 3.85 3.17
CA ARG A 87 9.94 3.33 4.23
C ARG A 87 10.65 1.97 4.04
N PRO A 88 10.52 1.23 2.93
CA PRO A 88 11.02 -0.16 2.86
C PRO A 88 12.55 -0.36 2.82
N GLU A 89 13.37 0.68 3.05
CA GLU A 89 14.82 0.55 3.23
C GLU A 89 15.29 0.60 4.69
N ASP A 90 14.38 0.79 5.65
CA ASP A 90 14.75 0.56 7.05
C ASP A 90 14.87 -0.96 7.28
N PRO A 91 16.07 -1.51 7.56
CA PRO A 91 16.25 -2.95 7.79
C PRO A 91 15.47 -3.45 9.01
N TRP A 92 15.02 -2.52 9.86
CA TRP A 92 14.20 -2.75 11.03
C TRP A 92 12.72 -2.47 10.78
N TRP A 93 12.34 -2.20 9.52
CA TRP A 93 10.96 -2.01 9.11
C TRP A 93 10.17 -3.29 9.33
N ASP A 94 9.43 -3.28 10.43
CA ASP A 94 8.30 -4.15 10.64
C ASP A 94 7.07 -3.35 10.21
N SER A 95 6.57 -3.62 9.01
CA SER A 95 5.33 -3.04 8.47
C SER A 95 4.15 -3.15 9.44
N LEU A 96 4.23 -4.14 10.35
CA LEU A 96 3.24 -4.44 11.37
C LEU A 96 3.42 -3.64 12.67
N ARG A 97 4.54 -2.94 12.86
CA ARG A 97 4.84 -2.11 14.04
C ARG A 97 4.46 -0.65 13.90
N ASP A 98 4.05 -0.19 12.72
CA ASP A 98 3.73 1.21 12.46
C ASP A 98 2.35 1.60 13.04
N ARG A 99 2.25 1.53 14.37
CA ARG A 99 1.08 1.87 15.20
C ARG A 99 0.87 3.38 15.33
N LEU A 100 1.78 4.19 14.77
CA LEU A 100 1.74 5.65 14.84
C LEU A 100 0.68 6.28 13.91
N VAL A 101 0.14 5.51 12.96
CA VAL A 101 -0.91 5.98 12.03
C VAL A 101 -2.31 5.50 12.45
N PHE A 102 -2.41 4.48 13.30
CA PHE A 102 -3.65 3.72 13.51
C PHE A 102 -3.98 3.60 15.01
N GLU A 103 -4.69 4.60 15.55
CA GLU A 103 -5.18 4.53 16.93
C GLU A 103 -6.47 3.70 17.08
N GLU A 104 -7.16 3.28 16.01
CA GLU A 104 -8.55 2.86 16.14
C GLU A 104 -8.94 1.45 15.65
N TYR A 105 -9.84 0.86 16.46
CA TYR A 105 -10.62 -0.36 16.28
C TYR A 105 -11.57 -0.34 15.05
N GLN A 106 -11.66 0.79 14.33
CA GLN A 106 -12.65 1.04 13.28
C GLN A 106 -12.01 1.37 11.93
N ALA A 107 -10.83 0.81 11.62
CA ALA A 107 -10.19 0.99 10.31
C ALA A 107 -11.11 0.63 9.13
N SER A 108 -12.03 -0.30 9.34
CA SER A 108 -13.10 -0.64 8.38
C SER A 108 -14.05 0.54 8.10
N GLU A 109 -14.35 1.37 9.10
CA GLU A 109 -15.21 2.55 8.97
C GLU A 109 -14.50 3.72 8.29
N LEU A 110 -13.16 3.73 8.32
CA LEU A 110 -12.35 4.72 7.63
C LEU A 110 -12.19 4.43 6.14
N PHE A 111 -12.65 3.28 5.66
CA PHE A 111 -12.71 3.04 4.21
C PHE A 111 -13.69 3.99 3.53
N PRO A 112 -13.28 4.62 2.41
CA PRO A 112 -14.16 5.46 1.63
C PRO A 112 -15.25 4.64 0.95
N LEU A 113 -16.36 5.30 0.61
CA LEU A 113 -17.42 4.68 -0.17
C LEU A 113 -16.94 4.36 -1.57
N ILE A 114 -17.43 3.27 -2.16
CA ILE A 114 -17.21 2.94 -3.57
C ILE A 114 -18.20 3.78 -4.41
N LEU A 115 -17.92 5.07 -4.51
CA LEU A 115 -18.75 6.04 -5.19
C LEU A 115 -17.87 7.12 -5.84
N ASP A 116 -18.11 7.44 -7.11
CA ASP A 116 -17.42 8.54 -7.79
C ASP A 116 -17.82 9.90 -7.20
N ASP A 117 -16.92 10.88 -7.28
CA ASP A 117 -17.03 12.16 -6.57
C ASP A 117 -18.21 13.01 -7.04
N GLU A 118 -18.63 12.85 -8.30
CA GLU A 118 -19.79 13.57 -8.86
C GLU A 118 -21.12 13.15 -8.20
N TYR A 119 -21.15 12.02 -7.49
CA TYR A 119 -22.33 11.50 -6.81
C TYR A 119 -22.31 11.75 -5.29
N ILE A 120 -21.31 12.48 -4.79
CA ILE A 120 -21.19 12.86 -3.37
C ILE A 120 -21.47 14.36 -3.25
N THR A 121 -22.61 14.70 -2.65
CA THR A 121 -22.95 16.09 -2.32
C THR A 121 -22.89 16.28 -0.80
N ARG A 122 -22.82 17.52 -0.32
CA ARG A 122 -22.80 17.78 1.13
C ARG A 122 -24.03 17.20 1.86
N GLY A 123 -25.20 17.24 1.21
CA GLY A 123 -26.47 16.83 1.82
C GLY A 123 -26.98 15.44 1.43
N ALA A 124 -26.39 14.80 0.42
CA ALA A 124 -26.87 13.51 -0.09
C ALA A 124 -25.79 12.72 -0.82
N LEU A 125 -25.93 11.39 -0.75
CA LEU A 125 -25.22 10.43 -1.60
C LEU A 125 -26.16 9.99 -2.72
N LEU A 126 -25.77 10.22 -3.97
CA LEU A 126 -26.56 9.92 -5.15
C LEU A 126 -26.24 8.51 -5.67
N GLU A 127 -27.19 7.88 -6.35
CA GLU A 127 -26.94 6.59 -7.00
C GLU A 127 -26.04 6.75 -8.21
N GLN A 128 -25.00 5.91 -8.29
CA GLN A 128 -24.13 5.83 -9.46
C GLN A 128 -24.74 4.92 -10.52
N PRO A 129 -24.65 5.29 -11.83
CA PRO A 129 -25.07 4.41 -12.92
C PRO A 129 -24.37 3.05 -12.88
N HIS A 130 -25.16 1.96 -12.93
CA HIS A 130 -24.66 0.59 -12.95
C HIS A 130 -23.90 0.20 -14.23
N THR A 131 -23.94 1.07 -15.25
CA THR A 131 -23.28 0.84 -16.54
C THR A 131 -21.76 0.94 -16.46
N ARG A 132 -21.20 1.43 -15.34
CA ARG A 132 -19.75 1.59 -15.17
C ARG A 132 -19.32 1.41 -13.71
N PRO A 133 -18.22 0.71 -13.42
CA PRO A 133 -17.67 0.67 -12.07
C PRO A 133 -17.13 2.05 -11.65
N SER A 134 -17.21 2.35 -10.37
CA SER A 134 -16.57 3.54 -9.79
C SER A 134 -15.05 3.45 -9.92
N LEU A 135 -14.39 4.57 -10.20
CA LEU A 135 -12.93 4.69 -10.05
C LEU A 135 -12.52 4.42 -8.59
N MET A 136 -13.42 4.70 -7.65
CA MET A 136 -13.20 4.47 -6.24
C MET A 136 -13.01 2.98 -5.89
N VAL A 137 -13.47 2.05 -6.74
CA VAL A 137 -13.19 0.61 -6.60
C VAL A 137 -11.69 0.33 -6.56
N GLY A 138 -10.91 0.91 -7.47
CA GLY A 138 -9.47 0.63 -7.53
C GLY A 138 -8.69 1.31 -6.40
N PHE A 139 -9.13 2.48 -5.92
CA PHE A 139 -8.57 3.06 -4.71
C PHE A 139 -8.87 2.20 -3.48
N MET A 140 -10.12 1.73 -3.37
CA MET A 140 -10.56 0.85 -2.28
C MET A 140 -9.72 -0.44 -2.28
N ALA A 141 -9.60 -1.12 -3.41
CA ALA A 141 -8.76 -2.30 -3.54
C ALA A 141 -7.29 -2.03 -3.15
N LEU A 142 -6.73 -0.90 -3.59
CA LEU A 142 -5.37 -0.51 -3.19
C LEU A 142 -5.25 -0.29 -1.67
N ALA A 143 -6.23 0.35 -1.04
CA ALA A 143 -6.27 0.53 0.41
C ALA A 143 -6.37 -0.80 1.17
N LEU A 144 -7.20 -1.75 0.70
CA LEU A 144 -7.30 -3.10 1.27
C LEU A 144 -6.00 -3.90 1.12
N ILE A 145 -5.35 -3.83 -0.04
CA ILE A 145 -4.04 -4.44 -0.27
C ILE A 145 -3.02 -3.90 0.74
N ASN A 146 -2.99 -2.58 0.95
CA ASN A 146 -2.09 -1.96 1.91
C ASN A 146 -2.45 -2.25 3.36
N ASN A 147 -3.74 -2.40 3.67
CA ASN A 147 -4.19 -2.82 5.00
C ASN A 147 -3.63 -4.20 5.38
N CYS A 148 -3.32 -5.06 4.40
CA CYS A 148 -2.65 -6.35 4.67
C CYS A 148 -1.21 -6.21 5.16
N LEU A 149 -0.57 -5.04 5.01
CA LEU A 149 0.74 -4.73 5.58
C LEU A 149 0.66 -4.14 6.99
N VAL A 150 -0.49 -3.64 7.43
CA VAL A 150 -0.66 -2.94 8.71
C VAL A 150 -1.28 -3.87 9.75
N SER A 151 -0.90 -3.75 11.03
CA SER A 151 -1.55 -4.49 12.11
C SER A 151 -2.39 -3.60 13.01
N ILE A 152 -3.68 -3.92 13.12
CA ILE A 152 -4.64 -3.21 13.96
C ILE A 152 -5.49 -4.24 14.69
N MET A 153 -5.19 -4.53 15.96
CA MET A 153 -6.10 -5.31 16.81
C MET A 153 -6.10 -4.72 18.21
N ARG A 154 -7.27 -4.33 18.71
CA ARG A 154 -7.43 -3.85 20.09
C ARG A 154 -7.53 -5.03 21.05
N ASP A 155 -6.91 -4.95 22.22
CA ASP A 155 -7.19 -5.85 23.35
C ASP A 155 -8.50 -5.43 24.05
N PRO A 156 -9.57 -6.23 23.99
CA PRO A 156 -10.85 -5.91 24.63
C PRO A 156 -10.78 -6.02 26.17
N ALA A 157 -9.76 -6.68 26.73
CA ALA A 157 -9.66 -6.96 28.16
C ALA A 157 -8.99 -5.84 28.98
N VAL A 158 -8.38 -4.83 28.35
CA VAL A 158 -7.56 -3.82 29.04
C VAL A 158 -8.26 -2.46 29.08
N SER A 159 -8.45 -1.95 30.30
CA SER A 159 -9.01 -0.62 30.59
C SER A 159 -8.06 0.51 30.18
N LEU A 160 -8.62 1.63 29.71
CA LEU A 160 -7.92 2.85 29.25
C LEU A 160 -6.96 3.47 30.29
N PHE A 161 -7.05 3.07 31.56
CA PHE A 161 -6.29 3.63 32.68
C PHE A 161 -5.18 2.72 33.22
N SER A 162 -4.91 1.57 32.61
CA SER A 162 -3.86 0.67 33.11
C SER A 162 -2.46 1.25 32.86
N THR A 163 -1.67 1.45 33.91
CA THR A 163 -0.31 2.04 33.85
C THR A 163 0.83 1.05 33.98
N THR A 164 0.55 -0.22 34.26
CA THR A 164 1.56 -1.27 34.42
C THR A 164 1.70 -2.09 33.14
N THR A 165 2.95 -2.24 32.67
CA THR A 165 3.30 -3.05 31.50
C THR A 165 4.35 -4.07 31.91
N ASP A 166 3.95 -5.33 32.06
CA ASP A 166 4.87 -6.47 32.18
C ASP A 166 5.02 -7.08 30.78
N CYS A 167 6.10 -6.73 30.09
CA CYS A 167 6.34 -7.13 28.70
C CYS A 167 7.33 -8.29 28.67
N GLY A 168 6.81 -9.51 28.76
CA GLY A 168 7.60 -10.73 28.53
C GLY A 168 8.27 -10.71 27.15
N SER A 169 9.50 -11.22 27.09
CA SER A 169 10.46 -11.08 25.99
C SER A 169 10.16 -11.94 24.74
N ASP A 170 8.89 -12.19 24.41
CA ASP A 170 8.54 -13.07 23.30
C ASP A 170 8.43 -12.29 21.98
N ARG A 171 9.51 -12.31 21.19
CA ARG A 171 9.72 -11.46 20.01
C ARG A 171 8.97 -11.92 18.76
N ASP A 172 8.40 -13.12 18.78
CA ASP A 172 7.77 -13.77 17.62
C ASP A 172 6.24 -13.54 17.55
N SER A 173 5.69 -12.78 18.50
CA SER A 173 4.28 -12.38 18.52
C SER A 173 4.07 -10.95 18.03
N LEU A 174 3.07 -10.76 17.16
CA LEU A 174 2.69 -9.41 16.75
C LEU A 174 1.89 -8.74 17.87
N GLY A 175 2.44 -7.68 18.47
CA GLY A 175 1.86 -7.11 19.69
C GLY A 175 2.91 -6.63 20.69
N ALA A 176 4.07 -7.27 20.72
CA ALA A 176 5.11 -7.10 21.74
C ALA A 176 5.91 -5.78 21.66
N CYS A 177 5.26 -4.65 21.97
CA CYS A 177 5.91 -3.36 22.22
C CYS A 177 5.83 -2.99 23.71
N THR A 178 6.87 -2.32 24.22
CA THR A 178 6.99 -1.82 25.61
C THR A 178 6.02 -0.70 26.00
N CYS A 179 5.22 -0.12 25.09
CA CYS A 179 4.10 0.75 25.47
C CYS A 179 2.74 0.02 25.53
N GLY A 180 2.66 -1.19 24.95
CA GLY A 180 1.75 -2.33 25.25
C GLY A 180 0.24 -2.19 25.44
N ARG A 181 -0.36 -1.02 25.66
CA ARG A 181 -1.63 -0.95 26.41
C ARG A 181 -2.89 -1.51 25.73
N HIS A 182 -2.87 -1.87 24.44
CA HIS A 182 -4.11 -2.13 23.72
C HIS A 182 -4.04 -3.17 22.60
N ILE A 183 -3.12 -4.14 22.56
CA ILE A 183 -3.04 -5.10 21.43
C ILE A 183 -2.95 -6.54 21.90
N VAL A 184 -3.82 -7.40 21.35
CA VAL A 184 -3.78 -8.85 21.57
C VAL A 184 -2.60 -9.46 20.82
N PRO A 185 -1.69 -10.18 21.50
CA PRO A 185 -0.67 -10.99 20.84
C PRO A 185 -1.36 -12.07 19.99
N SER A 186 -1.04 -12.13 18.70
CA SER A 186 -1.49 -13.20 17.80
C SER A 186 -0.28 -13.91 17.21
N PRO A 187 -0.35 -15.24 16.98
CA PRO A 187 0.67 -15.96 16.23
C PRO A 187 0.91 -15.30 14.88
N LEU A 188 2.13 -14.81 14.66
CA LEU A 188 2.47 -13.98 13.51
C LEU A 188 2.28 -14.77 12.19
N ALA A 189 2.68 -16.04 12.14
CA ALA A 189 2.55 -16.87 10.94
C ALA A 189 1.08 -17.07 10.51
N GLY A 190 0.18 -17.37 11.45
CA GLY A 190 -1.25 -17.54 11.15
C GLY A 190 -1.88 -16.26 10.61
N LEU A 191 -1.51 -15.12 11.18
CA LEU A 191 -1.98 -13.82 10.72
C LEU A 191 -1.47 -13.47 9.32
N LEU A 192 -0.19 -13.73 9.01
CA LEU A 192 0.39 -13.50 7.68
C LEU A 192 -0.31 -14.35 6.61
N ARG A 193 -0.63 -15.62 6.92
CA ARG A 193 -1.42 -16.48 6.01
C ARG A 193 -2.84 -15.96 5.80
N SER A 194 -3.50 -15.49 6.87
CA SER A 194 -4.82 -14.85 6.77
C SER A 194 -4.80 -13.59 5.89
N ARG A 195 -3.73 -12.79 5.98
CA ARG A 195 -3.50 -11.61 5.14
C ARG A 195 -3.25 -11.98 3.68
N LEU A 196 -2.47 -13.02 3.41
CA LEU A 196 -2.30 -13.56 2.05
C LEU A 196 -3.65 -13.97 1.45
N SER A 197 -4.46 -14.74 2.19
CA SER A 197 -5.81 -15.11 1.76
C SER A 197 -6.72 -13.89 1.54
N THR A 198 -6.56 -12.84 2.34
CA THR A 198 -7.30 -11.58 2.17
C THR A 198 -6.89 -10.85 0.90
N LEU A 199 -5.59 -10.81 0.57
CA LEU A 199 -5.10 -10.23 -0.68
C LEU A 199 -5.70 -10.91 -1.91
N ASP A 200 -5.72 -12.24 -1.91
CA ASP A 200 -6.26 -13.02 -3.03
C ASP A 200 -7.75 -12.72 -3.25
N ARG A 201 -8.53 -12.60 -2.16
CA ARG A 201 -9.95 -12.20 -2.23
C ARG A 201 -10.13 -10.81 -2.82
N VAL A 202 -9.33 -9.83 -2.40
CA VAL A 202 -9.43 -8.44 -2.90
C VAL A 202 -9.26 -8.38 -4.41
N VAL A 203 -8.32 -9.16 -4.97
CA VAL A 203 -8.08 -9.18 -6.42
C VAL A 203 -9.16 -9.99 -7.15
N ALA A 204 -9.66 -11.07 -6.56
CA ALA A 204 -10.74 -11.88 -7.13
C ALA A 204 -12.06 -11.10 -7.30
N ASP A 205 -12.33 -10.16 -6.39
CA ASP A 205 -13.56 -9.35 -6.39
C ASP A 205 -13.47 -8.10 -7.29
N LEU A 206 -12.38 -7.91 -8.05
CA LEU A 206 -12.21 -6.75 -8.92
C LEU A 206 -13.14 -6.80 -10.15
N PRO A 207 -13.64 -5.64 -10.60
CA PRO A 207 -14.34 -5.55 -11.88
C PRO A 207 -13.37 -5.81 -13.04
N LEU A 208 -13.92 -6.22 -14.19
CA LEU A 208 -13.14 -6.60 -15.38
C LEU A 208 -12.16 -5.50 -15.83
N GLU A 209 -12.53 -4.23 -15.66
CA GLU A 209 -11.73 -3.05 -16.00
C GLU A 209 -10.43 -2.94 -15.19
N LEU A 210 -10.43 -3.51 -13.98
CA LEU A 210 -9.28 -3.53 -13.08
C LEU A 210 -8.62 -4.91 -13.01
N GLY A 211 -9.09 -5.88 -13.81
CA GLY A 211 -8.50 -7.21 -13.90
C GLY A 211 -7.06 -7.19 -14.45
N PRO A 212 -6.35 -8.33 -14.44
CA PRO A 212 -4.96 -8.39 -14.92
C PRO A 212 -4.83 -8.16 -16.43
N HIS A 213 -5.89 -8.42 -17.19
CA HIS A 213 -5.92 -8.22 -18.64
C HIS A 213 -6.69 -6.96 -19.02
N LYS A 214 -6.32 -6.32 -20.14
CA LYS A 214 -7.04 -5.13 -20.61
C LYS A 214 -8.42 -5.59 -21.10
N PRO A 215 -9.52 -5.01 -20.62
CA PRO A 215 -10.86 -5.46 -21.01
C PRO A 215 -11.08 -5.22 -22.51
N LEU A 216 -11.71 -6.18 -23.18
CA LEU A 216 -12.27 -6.02 -24.53
C LEU A 216 -13.67 -5.39 -24.38
N GLY A 217 -13.71 -4.09 -24.06
CA GLY A 217 -14.95 -3.36 -23.76
C GLY A 217 -15.22 -2.18 -24.71
N PRO A 218 -16.42 -1.58 -24.65
CA PRO A 218 -16.73 -0.37 -25.42
C PRO A 218 -15.73 0.74 -25.10
N SER A 219 -15.47 1.63 -26.07
CA SER A 219 -14.55 2.75 -25.90
C SER A 219 -15.03 3.65 -24.77
N LEU A 220 -14.33 3.59 -23.63
CA LEU A 220 -14.38 4.65 -22.64
C LEU A 220 -13.83 5.94 -23.25
N ASP A 221 -14.12 7.08 -22.64
CA ASP A 221 -13.37 8.29 -22.95
C ASP A 221 -11.87 8.07 -22.67
N GLN A 222 -11.02 8.82 -23.37
CA GLN A 222 -9.58 8.62 -23.32
C GLN A 222 -9.02 8.85 -21.91
N ALA A 223 -9.55 9.81 -21.17
CA ALA A 223 -9.09 10.16 -19.82
C ALA A 223 -9.38 9.02 -18.82
N ARG A 224 -10.59 8.48 -18.86
CA ARG A 224 -11.03 7.39 -17.97
C ARG A 224 -10.36 6.08 -18.32
N SER A 225 -10.14 5.80 -19.61
CA SER A 225 -9.32 4.66 -20.03
C SER A 225 -7.90 4.74 -19.45
N LEU A 226 -7.27 5.93 -19.50
CA LEU A 226 -5.96 6.14 -18.91
C LEU A 226 -5.98 5.95 -17.38
N GLN A 227 -7.00 6.48 -16.69
CA GLN A 227 -7.17 6.30 -15.25
C GLN A 227 -7.25 4.82 -14.87
N TYR A 228 -8.09 4.01 -15.53
CA TYR A 228 -8.14 2.57 -15.26
C TYR A 228 -6.81 1.88 -15.56
N GLU A 229 -6.13 2.25 -16.64
CA GLU A 229 -4.86 1.66 -17.01
C GLU A 229 -3.76 1.94 -15.96
N THR A 230 -3.65 3.19 -15.51
CA THR A 230 -2.77 3.62 -14.41
C THR A 230 -3.13 2.93 -13.09
N MET A 231 -4.41 2.85 -12.76
CA MET A 231 -4.88 2.21 -11.52
C MET A 231 -4.61 0.71 -11.53
N ARG A 232 -4.94 0.02 -12.62
CA ARG A 232 -4.70 -1.41 -12.83
C ARG A 232 -3.22 -1.73 -12.68
N LEU A 233 -2.35 -0.96 -13.33
CA LEU A 233 -0.91 -1.16 -13.22
C LEU A 233 -0.43 -1.04 -11.76
N ASN A 234 -0.77 0.06 -11.08
CA ASN A 234 -0.36 0.28 -9.70
C ASN A 234 -0.93 -0.78 -8.75
N LEU A 235 -2.19 -1.19 -8.95
CA LEU A 235 -2.87 -2.18 -8.12
C LEU A 235 -2.16 -3.53 -8.22
N HIS A 236 -1.99 -4.08 -9.43
CA HIS A 236 -1.44 -5.42 -9.61
C HIS A 236 0.04 -5.51 -9.22
N ILE A 237 0.83 -4.46 -9.47
CA ILE A 237 2.22 -4.43 -9.01
C ILE A 237 2.29 -4.31 -7.49
N THR A 238 1.45 -3.46 -6.88
CA THR A 238 1.41 -3.36 -5.41
C THR A 238 0.93 -4.66 -4.79
N TYR A 239 -0.06 -5.34 -5.37
CA TYR A 239 -0.53 -6.65 -4.91
C TYR A 239 0.59 -7.69 -4.89
N ARG A 240 1.32 -7.87 -6.00
CA ARG A 240 2.44 -8.82 -6.06
C ARG A 240 3.57 -8.47 -5.10
N TRP A 241 3.85 -7.18 -4.96
CA TRP A 241 4.84 -6.68 -4.00
C TRP A 241 4.43 -6.98 -2.55
N VAL A 242 3.18 -6.72 -2.16
CA VAL A 242 2.69 -7.07 -0.82
C VAL A 242 2.72 -8.59 -0.60
N GLN A 243 2.30 -9.39 -1.59
CA GLN A 243 2.41 -10.84 -1.53
C GLN A 243 3.85 -11.29 -1.26
N SER A 244 4.83 -10.74 -1.99
CA SER A 244 6.24 -11.12 -1.78
C SER A 244 6.70 -10.80 -0.37
N LEU A 245 6.39 -9.61 0.16
CA LEU A 245 6.75 -9.21 1.52
C LEU A 245 6.18 -10.14 2.59
N LEU A 246 4.90 -10.53 2.45
CA LEU A 246 4.26 -11.45 3.39
C LEU A 246 4.87 -12.86 3.31
N ILE A 247 5.16 -13.34 2.11
CA ILE A 247 5.80 -14.65 1.88
C ILE A 247 7.23 -14.65 2.42
N GLU A 248 8.03 -13.62 2.15
CA GLU A 248 9.40 -13.48 2.68
C GLU A 248 9.41 -13.50 4.21
N ARG A 249 8.41 -12.86 4.84
CA ARG A 249 8.25 -12.91 6.29
C ARG A 249 7.86 -14.29 6.79
N LEU A 250 6.97 -15.01 6.11
CA LEU A 250 6.65 -16.40 6.43
C LEU A 250 7.87 -17.32 6.28
N ILE A 251 8.65 -17.16 5.21
CA ILE A 251 9.92 -17.90 5.01
C ILE A 251 10.86 -17.62 6.19
N SER A 252 10.97 -16.37 6.62
CA SER A 252 11.84 -16.00 7.75
C SER A 252 11.41 -16.64 9.08
N LEU A 253 10.10 -16.90 9.26
CA LEU A 253 9.55 -17.57 10.45
C LEU A 253 9.59 -19.10 10.35
N SER A 254 9.69 -19.65 9.13
CA SER A 254 9.74 -21.09 8.89
C SER A 254 11.13 -21.67 9.22
N GLY A 255 11.14 -22.84 9.86
CA GLY A 255 12.37 -23.58 10.15
C GLY A 255 13.14 -23.94 8.87
N ILE A 256 14.47 -23.84 8.92
CA ILE A 256 15.34 -24.22 7.79
C ILE A 256 15.11 -25.70 7.46
N GLY A 257 14.84 -26.00 6.19
CA GLY A 257 14.62 -27.36 5.70
C GLY A 257 13.21 -27.93 5.94
N SER A 258 12.26 -27.14 6.43
CA SER A 258 10.85 -27.56 6.51
C SER A 258 10.17 -27.61 5.14
N GLU A 259 9.25 -28.55 4.93
CA GLU A 259 8.45 -28.65 3.70
C GLU A 259 7.65 -27.36 3.44
N ASP A 260 7.06 -26.79 4.48
CA ASP A 260 6.36 -25.49 4.44
C ASP A 260 7.27 -24.36 3.93
N ARG A 261 8.57 -24.39 4.26
CA ARG A 261 9.53 -23.42 3.73
C ARG A 261 9.76 -23.60 2.22
N ALA A 262 9.84 -24.85 1.74
CA ALA A 262 10.01 -25.13 0.32
C ALA A 262 8.79 -24.65 -0.48
N ASP A 263 7.58 -24.94 0.00
CA ASP A 263 6.32 -24.48 -0.61
C ASP A 263 6.24 -22.95 -0.69
N LEU A 264 6.70 -22.25 0.36
CA LEU A 264 6.75 -20.78 0.37
C LEU A 264 7.74 -20.22 -0.68
N TRP A 265 8.87 -20.90 -0.92
CA TRP A 265 9.81 -20.49 -1.97
C TRP A 265 9.26 -20.72 -3.38
N ASP A 266 8.52 -21.82 -3.59
CA ASP A 266 7.83 -22.08 -4.84
C ASP A 266 6.71 -21.05 -5.08
N MET A 267 5.96 -20.70 -4.03
CA MET A 267 4.98 -19.63 -4.07
C MET A 267 5.62 -18.28 -4.43
N LEU A 268 6.77 -17.94 -3.82
CA LEU A 268 7.51 -16.72 -4.13
C LEU A 268 7.99 -16.69 -5.58
N GLN A 269 8.53 -17.80 -6.09
CA GLN A 269 8.92 -17.93 -7.50
C GLN A 269 7.74 -17.71 -8.46
N ASN A 270 6.56 -18.19 -8.11
CA ASN A 270 5.34 -17.95 -8.89
C ASN A 270 4.92 -16.48 -8.86
N VAL A 271 4.93 -15.82 -7.69
CA VAL A 271 4.64 -14.38 -7.58
C VAL A 271 5.57 -13.55 -8.47
N CYS A 272 6.86 -13.87 -8.49
CA CYS A 272 7.83 -13.23 -9.37
C CYS A 272 7.56 -13.51 -10.86
N ALA A 273 7.19 -14.75 -11.21
CA ALA A 273 6.81 -15.10 -12.58
C ALA A 273 5.61 -14.28 -13.06
N GLU A 274 4.56 -14.19 -12.24
CA GLU A 274 3.33 -13.48 -12.55
C GLU A 274 3.54 -11.98 -12.67
N LEU A 275 4.33 -11.39 -11.77
CA LEU A 275 4.72 -9.98 -11.87
C LEU A 275 5.50 -9.72 -13.17
N LEU A 276 6.46 -10.58 -13.50
CA LEU A 276 7.26 -10.42 -14.72
C LEU A 276 6.38 -10.50 -15.98
N MET A 277 5.45 -11.46 -16.04
CA MET A 277 4.50 -11.58 -17.14
C MET A 277 3.62 -10.33 -17.24
N PHE A 278 3.11 -9.84 -16.11
CA PHE A 278 2.26 -8.66 -16.08
C PHE A 278 3.00 -7.41 -16.57
N VAL A 279 4.21 -7.15 -16.06
CA VAL A 279 5.02 -5.99 -16.48
C VAL A 279 5.37 -6.05 -17.97
N LYS A 280 5.69 -7.24 -18.50
CA LYS A 280 5.98 -7.43 -19.95
C LYS A 280 4.78 -7.15 -20.87
N GLN A 281 3.56 -7.21 -20.36
CA GLN A 281 2.35 -6.91 -21.14
C GLN A 281 2.04 -5.40 -21.20
N MET A 282 2.74 -4.58 -20.41
CA MET A 282 2.47 -3.15 -20.30
C MET A 282 3.32 -2.34 -21.27
N THR A 283 2.79 -1.22 -21.75
CA THR A 283 3.58 -0.30 -22.58
C THR A 283 4.61 0.44 -21.72
N GLN A 284 5.74 0.79 -22.33
CA GLN A 284 6.79 1.54 -21.66
C GLN A 284 6.31 2.93 -21.21
N GLU A 285 5.42 3.56 -21.98
CA GLU A 285 4.80 4.84 -21.64
C GLU A 285 4.06 4.79 -20.30
N VAL A 286 3.20 3.77 -20.12
CA VAL A 286 2.42 3.63 -18.88
C VAL A 286 3.35 3.32 -17.71
N LEU A 287 4.40 2.51 -17.90
CA LEU A 287 5.38 2.21 -16.85
C LEU A 287 6.14 3.47 -16.38
N VAL A 288 6.50 4.37 -17.30
CA VAL A 288 7.21 5.62 -16.99
C VAL A 288 6.34 6.60 -16.21
N LEU A 289 5.02 6.63 -16.42
CA LEU A 289 4.10 7.52 -15.69
C LEU A 289 4.13 7.30 -14.17
N HIS A 290 4.51 6.11 -13.70
CA HIS A 290 4.59 5.81 -12.26
C HIS A 290 5.96 6.10 -11.64
N GLY A 291 6.92 6.59 -12.43
CA GLY A 291 8.25 7.00 -12.01
C GLY A 291 9.00 5.93 -11.21
N THR A 292 9.90 6.38 -10.34
CA THR A 292 10.78 5.49 -9.56
C THR A 292 10.05 4.65 -8.51
N SER A 293 8.84 5.05 -8.07
CA SER A 293 8.08 4.34 -7.03
C SER A 293 7.67 2.92 -7.47
N LEU A 294 7.34 2.74 -8.74
CA LEU A 294 6.93 1.45 -9.29
C LEU A 294 8.16 0.57 -9.61
N SER A 295 9.22 1.16 -10.16
CA SER A 295 10.50 0.49 -10.34
C SER A 295 11.04 -0.05 -9.02
N TYR A 296 10.84 0.67 -7.90
CA TYR A 296 11.22 0.20 -6.57
C TYR A 296 10.49 -1.10 -6.18
N LYS A 297 9.17 -1.17 -6.35
CA LYS A 297 8.37 -2.37 -6.02
C LYS A 297 8.76 -3.56 -6.89
N ILE A 298 8.98 -3.34 -8.18
CA ILE A 298 9.48 -4.38 -9.11
C ILE A 298 10.84 -4.88 -8.63
N ARG A 299 11.76 -3.96 -8.31
CA ARG A 299 13.11 -4.28 -7.84
C ARG A 299 13.09 -5.07 -6.53
N GLN A 300 12.27 -4.66 -5.56
CA GLN A 300 12.16 -5.37 -4.28
C GLN A 300 11.57 -6.77 -4.46
N THR A 301 10.51 -6.90 -5.26
CA THR A 301 9.93 -8.21 -5.58
C THR A 301 10.95 -9.11 -6.27
N ALA A 302 11.72 -8.58 -7.23
CA ALA A 302 12.76 -9.34 -7.92
C ALA A 302 13.91 -9.75 -6.97
N ALA A 303 14.31 -8.86 -6.05
CA ALA A 303 15.37 -9.10 -5.09
C ALA A 303 15.07 -10.27 -4.14
N SER A 304 13.79 -10.55 -3.88
CA SER A 304 13.36 -11.69 -3.05
C SER A 304 13.85 -13.05 -3.59
N LEU A 305 14.09 -13.16 -4.91
CA LEU A 305 14.63 -14.38 -5.53
C LEU A 305 16.14 -14.57 -5.37
N LEU A 306 16.90 -13.52 -5.04
CA LEU A 306 18.36 -13.61 -4.97
C LEU A 306 18.84 -14.57 -3.89
N GLY A 307 18.04 -14.77 -2.84
CA GLY A 307 18.35 -15.65 -1.71
C GLY A 307 17.78 -17.07 -1.82
N HIS A 308 17.36 -17.50 -3.02
CA HIS A 308 16.64 -18.78 -3.16
C HIS A 308 17.48 -20.01 -2.71
N PRO A 309 16.90 -21.02 -2.07
CA PRO A 309 17.60 -22.23 -1.64
C PRO A 309 17.63 -23.34 -2.71
N PHE A 310 17.12 -23.08 -3.93
CA PHE A 310 17.03 -24.09 -4.98
C PHE A 310 18.39 -24.71 -5.32
N LEU A 311 18.40 -26.02 -5.54
CA LEU A 311 19.61 -26.76 -5.91
C LEU A 311 20.20 -26.20 -7.22
N PRO A 312 21.52 -25.93 -7.27
CA PRO A 312 22.16 -25.47 -8.50
C PRO A 312 21.90 -26.42 -9.68
N GLY A 313 21.51 -25.85 -10.82
CA GLY A 313 21.18 -26.61 -12.04
C GLY A 313 19.80 -27.28 -12.05
N SER A 314 19.04 -27.20 -10.95
CA SER A 314 17.62 -27.61 -10.95
C SER A 314 16.78 -26.71 -11.85
N ALA A 315 15.64 -27.22 -12.32
CA ALA A 315 14.69 -26.43 -13.11
C ALA A 315 14.23 -25.16 -12.37
N ALA A 316 13.99 -25.26 -11.04
CA ALA A 316 13.61 -24.11 -10.22
C ALA A 316 14.74 -23.06 -10.14
N SER A 317 16.01 -23.48 -9.98
CA SER A 317 17.15 -22.57 -9.98
C SER A 317 17.34 -21.88 -11.33
N ASN A 318 17.22 -22.61 -12.44
CA ASN A 318 17.36 -22.04 -13.79
C ASN A 318 16.24 -21.03 -14.06
N ARG A 319 14.98 -21.35 -13.71
CA ARG A 319 13.86 -20.41 -13.82
C ARG A 319 14.08 -19.15 -13.00
N ALA A 320 14.58 -19.26 -11.76
CA ALA A 320 14.87 -18.10 -10.93
C ALA A 320 15.94 -17.20 -11.57
N GLN A 321 17.01 -17.78 -12.12
CA GLN A 321 18.06 -17.03 -12.82
C GLN A 321 17.53 -16.31 -14.06
N GLU A 322 16.69 -16.98 -14.87
CA GLU A 322 16.04 -16.38 -16.03
C GLU A 322 15.12 -15.22 -15.64
N GLN A 323 14.34 -15.38 -14.56
CA GLN A 323 13.48 -14.32 -14.03
C GLN A 323 14.30 -13.12 -13.52
N ILE A 324 15.35 -13.37 -12.74
CA ILE A 324 16.25 -12.31 -12.22
C ILE A 324 16.86 -11.53 -13.39
N LYS A 325 17.34 -12.22 -14.41
CA LYS A 325 17.89 -11.58 -15.62
C LYS A 325 16.83 -10.73 -16.33
N ALA A 326 15.63 -11.27 -16.53
CA ALA A 326 14.56 -10.54 -17.19
C ALA A 326 14.09 -9.30 -16.40
N PHE A 327 14.06 -9.37 -15.07
CA PHE A 327 13.81 -8.20 -14.22
C PHE A 327 14.93 -7.16 -14.35
N ALA A 328 16.19 -7.59 -14.36
CA ALA A 328 17.33 -6.69 -14.52
C ALA A 328 17.26 -5.93 -15.86
N ASP A 329 16.89 -6.61 -16.95
CA ASP A 329 16.73 -5.98 -18.27
C ASP A 329 15.63 -4.90 -18.26
N ILE A 330 14.47 -5.20 -17.66
CA ILE A 330 13.35 -4.24 -17.54
C ILE A 330 13.74 -3.05 -16.67
N LEU A 331 14.34 -3.31 -15.50
CA LEU A 331 14.73 -2.26 -14.56
C LEU A 331 15.82 -1.36 -15.15
N ALA A 332 16.80 -1.93 -15.86
CA ALA A 332 17.84 -1.16 -16.55
C ALA A 332 17.23 -0.22 -17.60
N SER A 333 16.23 -0.68 -18.35
CA SER A 333 15.49 0.15 -19.30
C SER A 333 14.76 1.32 -18.62
N LEU A 334 14.04 1.04 -17.53
CA LEU A 334 13.31 2.05 -16.77
C LEU A 334 14.25 3.07 -16.12
N ASP A 335 15.34 2.62 -15.51
CA ASP A 335 16.33 3.48 -14.86
C ASP A 335 17.03 4.39 -15.89
N ALA A 336 17.32 3.88 -17.09
CA ALA A 336 17.89 4.69 -18.18
C ALA A 336 16.94 5.79 -18.69
N ILE A 337 15.63 5.57 -18.63
CA ILE A 337 14.63 6.61 -18.95
C ILE A 337 14.57 7.64 -17.85
N HIS A 338 14.44 7.20 -16.59
CA HIS A 338 14.35 8.10 -15.44
C HIS A 338 15.62 8.96 -15.28
N ALA A 339 16.80 8.46 -15.64
CA ALA A 339 18.05 9.23 -15.61
C ALA A 339 18.10 10.36 -16.66
N LYS A 340 17.29 10.30 -17.71
CA LYS A 340 17.20 11.32 -18.77
C LYS A 340 16.09 12.36 -18.53
N SER A 341 15.23 12.11 -17.53
CA SER A 341 14.03 12.88 -17.21
C SER A 341 14.33 13.96 -16.17
#